data_AF-A0A5E4CT70-F1
#
_entry.id   AF-A0A5E4CT70-F1
#
_cell.length_a   1.000
_cell.length_b   1.000
_cell.length_c   1.000
_cell.angle_alpha   90.00
_cell.angle_beta   90.00
_cell.angle_gamma   90.00
#
_symmetry.space_group_name_H-M   'P 1'
#
loop_
_entity.id
_entity.type
_entity.pdbx_description
1 polymer ?
#
loop_
_entity_poly.entity_id
_entity_poly.type
_entity_poly.pdbx_seq_one_letter_code
_entity_poly.pdbx_strand_id
1 'polypeptide(L)'
;MILKWYYLPFSQRMKVKGRPKKGEQWLDELQQIMESLNALYSELKNQFVTFSETKIFSELKTKMLNKKAFKEKLLITLGEFLEDHFPLPDGNVKKKKKNIQESTKQLITTHEILEILINRLFDGSHDPYVKISDSFWPPYIELVLRNGIALRHPEDPTRLRLEAFHQ
;
A
#
# COMPACT_ATOMS: atom_id res chain seq x y z
N MET A 1 21.77 -78.96 33.87
CA MET A 1 21.38 -77.70 33.17
C MET A 1 19.85 -77.68 33.15
N ILE A 2 19.17 -76.55 33.35
CA ILE A 2 17.70 -76.41 33.60
C ILE A 2 17.31 -76.43 35.09
N LEU A 3 17.90 -75.57 35.92
CA LEU A 3 17.36 -75.24 37.25
C LEU A 3 17.81 -73.83 37.64
N LYS A 4 17.17 -72.78 37.09
CA LYS A 4 17.32 -71.41 37.63
C LYS A 4 16.23 -70.40 37.23
N TRP A 5 15.03 -70.85 36.85
CA TRP A 5 13.92 -69.95 36.47
C TRP A 5 12.67 -70.00 37.36
N TYR A 6 12.58 -70.91 38.34
CA TYR A 6 11.33 -71.15 39.06
C TYR A 6 11.13 -70.43 40.41
N TYR A 7 12.08 -69.62 40.87
CA TYR A 7 11.91 -68.86 42.11
C TYR A 7 12.23 -67.37 41.92
N LEU A 8 11.33 -66.65 41.26
CA LEU A 8 11.16 -65.23 41.58
C LEU A 8 10.15 -65.15 42.73
N PRO A 9 10.53 -64.67 43.93
CA PRO A 9 9.62 -64.59 45.07
C PRO A 9 8.41 -63.70 44.73
N PHE A 10 7.23 -64.06 45.24
CA PHE A 10 5.94 -63.39 44.97
C PHE A 10 6.00 -61.86 45.15
N SER A 11 6.81 -61.37 46.09
CA SER A 11 7.06 -59.95 46.32
C SER A 11 7.79 -59.26 45.16
N GLN A 12 8.69 -59.95 44.46
CA GLN A 12 9.35 -59.43 43.26
C GLN A 12 8.42 -59.48 42.05
N ARG A 13 7.57 -60.52 41.91
CA ARG A 13 6.54 -60.58 40.85
C ARG A 13 5.51 -59.45 40.98
N MET A 14 5.09 -59.10 42.20
CA MET A 14 4.17 -57.97 42.43
C MET A 14 4.82 -56.61 42.14
N LYS A 15 6.09 -56.41 42.53
CA LYS A 15 6.86 -55.19 42.19
C LYS A 15 7.09 -55.02 40.68
N VAL A 16 7.25 -56.13 39.96
CA VAL A 16 7.40 -56.12 38.48
C VAL A 16 6.06 -55.88 37.79
N LYS A 17 4.91 -56.25 38.36
CA LYS A 17 3.58 -55.93 37.82
C LYS A 17 3.09 -54.51 38.15
N GLY A 18 3.55 -53.92 39.25
CA GLY A 18 3.23 -52.53 39.62
C GLY A 18 4.06 -51.47 38.89
N ARG A 19 5.30 -51.80 38.49
CA ARG A 19 6.18 -50.92 37.68
C ARG A 19 5.62 -50.54 36.29
N PRO A 20 5.10 -51.47 35.47
CA PRO A 20 4.55 -51.14 34.16
C PRO A 20 3.30 -50.27 34.28
N LYS A 21 2.41 -50.53 35.25
CA LYS A 21 1.23 -49.68 35.50
C LYS A 21 1.60 -48.24 35.87
N LYS A 22 2.63 -48.04 36.70
CA LYS A 22 3.16 -46.70 37.00
C LYS A 22 3.80 -46.03 35.78
N GLY A 23 4.47 -46.81 34.93
CA GLY A 23 5.05 -46.30 33.68
C GLY A 23 3.98 -45.90 32.66
N GLU A 24 2.92 -46.68 32.52
CA GLU A 24 1.76 -46.37 31.68
C GLU A 24 1.06 -45.10 32.16
N GLN A 25 0.79 -44.98 33.47
CA GLN A 25 0.24 -43.74 34.05
C GLN A 25 1.13 -42.52 33.80
N TRP A 26 2.45 -42.69 33.91
CA TRP A 26 3.40 -41.61 33.66
C TRP A 26 3.46 -41.21 32.18
N LEU A 27 3.30 -42.17 31.26
CA LEU A 27 3.18 -41.89 29.83
C LEU A 27 1.88 -41.14 29.50
N ASP A 28 0.76 -41.52 30.13
CA ASP A 28 -0.51 -40.83 29.99
C ASP A 28 -0.41 -39.39 30.49
N GLU A 29 0.20 -39.17 31.65
CA GLU A 29 0.47 -37.83 32.19
C GLU A 29 1.33 -36.99 31.25
N LEU A 30 2.40 -37.56 30.69
CA LEU A 30 3.26 -36.87 29.71
C LEU A 30 2.51 -36.54 28.43
N GLN A 31 1.65 -37.43 27.96
CA GLN A 31 0.83 -37.18 26.78
C GLN A 31 -0.17 -36.05 27.04
N GLN A 32 -0.80 -36.04 28.22
CA GLN A 32 -1.74 -34.98 28.61
C GLN A 32 -1.06 -33.61 28.72
N ILE A 33 0.17 -33.58 29.24
CA ILE A 33 1.00 -32.37 29.28
C ILE A 33 1.35 -31.92 27.85
N MET A 34 1.70 -32.84 26.95
CA MET A 34 2.00 -32.50 25.55
C MET A 34 0.77 -31.95 24.81
N GLU A 35 -0.40 -32.56 25.02
CA GLU A 35 -1.66 -32.14 24.41
C GLU A 35 -2.09 -30.76 24.91
N SER A 36 -1.99 -30.51 26.23
CA SER A 36 -2.28 -29.20 26.81
C SER A 36 -1.29 -28.12 26.35
N LEU A 37 0.01 -28.44 26.24
CA LEU A 37 1.02 -27.53 25.68
C LEU A 37 0.75 -27.19 24.21
N ASN A 38 0.39 -28.18 23.39
CA ASN A 38 0.05 -27.95 21.98
C ASN A 38 -1.22 -27.13 21.82
N ALA A 39 -2.24 -27.37 22.65
CA ALA A 39 -3.46 -26.56 22.68
C ALA A 39 -3.14 -25.09 22.99
N LEU A 40 -2.39 -24.84 24.06
CA LEU A 40 -1.95 -23.48 24.44
C LEU A 40 -1.11 -22.82 23.34
N TYR A 41 -0.18 -23.56 22.73
CA TYR A 41 0.62 -23.04 21.62
C TYR A 41 -0.24 -22.66 20.41
N SER A 42 -1.21 -23.50 20.04
CA SER A 42 -2.12 -23.21 18.92
C SER A 42 -3.00 -21.99 19.18
N GLU A 43 -3.48 -21.83 20.42
CA GLU A 43 -4.30 -20.69 20.82
C GLU A 43 -3.48 -19.40 20.82
N LEU A 44 -2.27 -19.42 21.40
CA LEU A 44 -1.36 -18.28 21.40
C LEU A 44 -0.97 -17.88 19.96
N LYS A 45 -0.68 -18.86 19.10
CA LYS A 45 -0.36 -18.61 17.69
C LYS A 45 -1.53 -17.95 16.97
N ASN A 46 -2.74 -18.44 17.16
CA ASN A 46 -3.94 -17.86 16.55
C ASN A 46 -4.18 -16.44 17.05
N GLN A 47 -4.10 -16.19 18.36
CA GLN A 47 -4.27 -14.86 18.94
C GLN A 47 -3.18 -13.89 18.45
N PHE A 48 -1.91 -14.29 18.43
CA PHE A 48 -0.79 -13.47 18.00
C PHE A 48 -0.87 -13.12 16.51
N VAL A 49 -1.14 -14.09 15.64
CA VAL A 49 -1.32 -13.88 14.20
C VAL A 49 -2.49 -12.93 13.95
N THR A 50 -3.64 -13.19 14.57
CA THR A 50 -4.84 -12.36 14.39
C THR A 50 -4.63 -10.94 14.91
N PHE A 51 -4.00 -10.76 16.08
CA PHE A 51 -3.74 -9.44 16.67
C PHE A 51 -2.68 -8.65 15.88
N SER A 52 -1.60 -9.31 15.46
CA SER A 52 -0.51 -8.69 14.71
C SER A 52 -0.97 -8.26 13.32
N GLU A 53 -1.63 -9.17 12.57
CA GLU A 53 -2.09 -8.88 11.21
C GLU A 53 -3.17 -7.79 11.20
N THR A 54 -4.14 -7.83 12.12
CA THR A 54 -5.20 -6.82 12.18
C THR A 54 -4.67 -5.44 12.58
N LYS A 55 -3.74 -5.37 13.54
CA LYS A 55 -3.13 -4.11 13.96
C LYS A 55 -2.26 -3.51 12.86
N ILE A 56 -1.39 -4.31 12.23
CA ILE A 56 -0.53 -3.85 11.13
C ILE A 56 -1.40 -3.42 9.95
N PHE A 57 -2.41 -4.21 9.58
CA PHE A 57 -3.31 -3.89 8.47
C PHE A 57 -4.12 -2.61 8.72
N SER A 58 -4.67 -2.43 9.92
CA SER A 58 -5.41 -1.21 10.28
C SER A 58 -4.52 0.03 10.31
N GLU A 59 -3.28 -0.09 10.79
CA GLU A 59 -2.29 0.99 10.75
C GLU A 59 -1.91 1.36 9.30
N LEU A 60 -1.63 0.36 8.45
CA LEU A 60 -1.35 0.57 7.03
C LEU A 60 -2.53 1.22 6.32
N LYS A 61 -3.76 0.75 6.57
CA LYS A 61 -4.99 1.33 6.02
C LYS A 61 -5.15 2.79 6.46
N THR A 62 -4.90 3.10 7.72
CA THR A 62 -4.96 4.47 8.25
C THR A 62 -3.91 5.37 7.61
N LYS A 63 -2.65 4.90 7.51
CA LYS A 63 -1.57 5.63 6.82
C LYS A 63 -1.90 5.89 5.35
N MET A 64 -2.49 4.91 4.65
CA MET A 64 -2.93 5.06 3.26
C MET A 64 -4.03 6.09 3.11
N LEU A 65 -5.07 6.05 3.97
CA LEU A 65 -6.16 7.02 3.97
C LEU A 65 -5.66 8.43 4.26
N ASN A 66 -4.76 8.59 5.24
CA ASN A 66 -4.17 9.89 5.57
C ASN A 66 -3.37 10.48 4.40
N LYS A 67 -2.58 9.66 3.69
CA LYS A 67 -1.87 10.09 2.47
C LYS A 67 -2.85 10.54 1.38
N LYS A 68 -3.95 9.80 1.19
CA LYS A 68 -4.99 10.16 0.19
C LYS A 68 -5.66 11.49 0.54
N ALA A 69 -6.08 11.67 1.80
CA ALA A 69 -6.70 12.90 2.27
C ALA A 69 -5.75 14.10 2.17
N PHE A 70 -4.46 13.90 2.48
CA PHE A 70 -3.45 14.94 2.31
C PHE A 70 -3.29 15.35 0.84
N LYS A 71 -3.21 14.39 -0.08
CA LYS A 71 -3.15 14.66 -1.54
C LYS A 71 -4.35 15.49 -1.98
N GLU A 72 -5.55 15.09 -1.58
CA GLU A 72 -6.79 15.76 -1.96
C GLU A 72 -6.83 17.20 -1.45
N LYS A 73 -6.52 17.41 -0.16
CA LYS A 73 -6.43 18.76 0.43
C LYS A 73 -5.40 19.63 -0.28
N LEU A 74 -4.25 19.06 -0.62
CA LEU A 74 -3.19 19.76 -1.35
C LEU A 74 -3.65 20.18 -2.73
N LEU A 75 -4.29 19.29 -3.50
CA LEU A 75 -4.81 19.59 -4.83
C LEU A 75 -5.87 20.69 -4.78
N ILE A 76 -6.80 20.64 -3.83
CA ILE A 76 -7.83 21.68 -3.63
C ILE A 76 -7.18 23.04 -3.34
N THR A 77 -6.29 23.09 -2.34
CA THR A 77 -5.64 24.35 -1.93
C THR A 77 -4.79 24.94 -3.07
N LEU A 78 -4.10 24.08 -3.82
CA LEU A 78 -3.31 24.49 -4.99
C LEU A 78 -4.22 24.98 -6.12
N GLY A 79 -5.36 24.32 -6.34
CA GLY A 79 -6.36 24.74 -7.32
C GLY A 79 -6.91 26.13 -7.04
N GLU A 80 -7.37 26.36 -5.81
CA GLU A 80 -7.85 27.66 -5.35
C GLU A 80 -6.79 28.76 -5.56
N PHE A 81 -5.54 28.50 -5.18
CA PHE A 81 -4.44 29.44 -5.40
C PHE A 81 -4.19 29.74 -6.89
N LEU A 82 -4.20 28.71 -7.74
CA LEU A 82 -3.90 28.87 -9.16
C LEU A 82 -5.04 29.54 -9.93
N GLU A 83 -6.29 29.33 -9.54
CA GLU A 83 -7.44 30.01 -10.13
C GLU A 83 -7.36 31.53 -9.90
N ASP A 84 -7.00 31.96 -8.69
CA ASP A 84 -6.87 33.38 -8.34
C ASP A 84 -5.70 34.08 -9.03
N HIS A 85 -4.59 33.37 -9.28
CA HIS A 85 -3.34 33.95 -9.79
C HIS A 85 -3.05 33.69 -11.27
N PHE A 86 -3.62 32.63 -11.86
CA PHE A 86 -3.40 32.23 -13.26
C PHE A 86 -4.72 31.96 -14.00
N PRO A 87 -5.62 32.94 -14.11
CA PRO A 87 -6.87 32.76 -14.86
C PRO A 87 -6.62 32.68 -16.37
N LEU A 88 -7.46 31.93 -17.08
CA LEU A 88 -7.40 31.84 -18.54
C LEU A 88 -7.61 33.23 -19.18
N PRO A 89 -6.93 33.56 -20.30
CA PRO A 89 -7.03 34.87 -20.94
C PRO A 89 -8.44 35.23 -21.42
N ASP A 90 -9.27 34.24 -21.70
CA ASP A 90 -10.54 34.45 -22.40
C ASP A 90 -11.62 35.11 -21.53
N GLY A 91 -11.32 35.40 -20.26
CA GLY A 91 -12.22 36.12 -19.35
C GLY A 91 -12.22 37.65 -19.49
N ASN A 92 -11.22 38.29 -20.13
CA ASN A 92 -11.12 39.76 -20.05
C ASN A 92 -10.39 40.52 -21.17
N VAL A 93 -10.10 39.92 -22.33
CA VAL A 93 -9.44 40.67 -23.43
C VAL A 93 -10.48 41.22 -24.40
N LYS A 94 -10.61 42.56 -24.41
CA LYS A 94 -11.36 43.34 -25.41
C LYS A 94 -11.05 42.81 -26.82
N LYS A 95 -12.05 42.18 -27.44
CA LYS A 95 -12.02 41.58 -28.78
C LYS A 95 -11.46 42.57 -29.82
N LYS A 96 -10.19 42.43 -30.19
CA LYS A 96 -9.70 42.86 -31.50
C LYS A 96 -9.82 41.67 -32.45
N LYS A 97 -10.89 41.68 -33.25
CA LYS A 97 -11.14 40.78 -34.38
C LYS A 97 -9.84 40.52 -35.17
N LYS A 98 -9.37 39.28 -35.16
CA LYS A 98 -8.79 38.67 -36.35
C LYS A 98 -9.39 37.29 -36.54
N ASN A 99 -9.95 37.12 -37.73
CA ASN A 99 -10.61 35.96 -38.28
C ASN A 99 -9.70 34.73 -38.24
N ILE A 100 -9.89 33.83 -37.27
CA ILE A 100 -9.45 32.44 -37.36
C ILE A 100 -10.59 31.58 -36.84
N GLN A 101 -10.99 30.65 -37.69
CA GLN A 101 -12.00 29.63 -37.48
C GLN A 101 -11.48 28.63 -36.44
N GLU A 102 -11.49 29.03 -35.16
CA GLU A 102 -11.00 28.19 -34.07
C GLU A 102 -12.13 27.29 -33.60
N SER A 103 -11.96 25.99 -33.83
CA SER A 103 -12.63 24.94 -33.09
C SER A 103 -12.44 25.25 -31.61
N THR A 104 -13.48 25.79 -30.96
CA THR A 104 -13.48 26.17 -29.55
C THR A 104 -13.43 24.90 -28.69
N LYS A 105 -12.28 24.23 -28.69
CA LYS A 105 -11.94 23.26 -27.65
C LYS A 105 -11.71 24.06 -26.39
N GLN A 106 -12.49 23.74 -25.36
CA GLN A 106 -12.38 24.39 -24.06
C GLN A 106 -10.94 24.21 -23.56
N LEU A 107 -10.25 25.34 -23.38
CA LEU A 107 -8.90 25.37 -22.82
C LEU A 107 -8.96 24.99 -21.34
N ILE A 108 -7.97 24.24 -20.89
CA ILE A 108 -7.84 23.87 -19.48
C ILE A 108 -6.91 24.82 -18.73
N THR A 109 -7.23 25.03 -17.46
CA THR A 109 -6.50 25.86 -16.51
C THR A 109 -5.17 25.23 -16.09
N THR A 110 -4.29 26.01 -15.45
CA THR A 110 -3.04 25.49 -14.91
C THR A 110 -3.26 24.42 -13.84
N HIS A 111 -4.29 24.59 -13.00
CA HIS A 111 -4.68 23.61 -11.99
C HIS A 111 -5.00 22.25 -12.62
N GLU A 112 -5.84 22.23 -13.65
CA GLU A 112 -6.24 20.99 -14.34
C GLU A 112 -5.02 20.29 -14.98
N ILE A 113 -4.08 21.05 -15.55
CA ILE A 113 -2.83 20.49 -16.09
C ILE A 113 -2.03 19.78 -14.99
N LEU A 114 -1.85 20.42 -13.84
CA LEU A 114 -1.11 19.84 -12.72
C LEU A 114 -1.85 18.65 -12.11
N GLU A 115 -3.17 18.73 -11.99
CA GLU A 115 -4.00 17.62 -11.52
C GLU A 115 -3.83 16.38 -12.40
N ILE A 116 -3.87 16.54 -13.73
CA ILE A 116 -3.64 15.45 -14.68
C ILE A 116 -2.24 14.83 -14.49
N LEU A 117 -1.21 15.66 -14.38
CA LEU A 117 0.17 15.20 -14.21
C LEU A 117 0.39 14.47 -12.87
N ILE A 118 -0.18 15.00 -11.79
CA ILE A 118 -0.10 14.41 -10.45
C ILE A 118 -0.87 13.10 -10.42
N ASN A 119 -2.09 13.06 -10.97
CA ASN A 119 -2.87 11.82 -11.03
C ASN A 119 -2.13 10.76 -11.84
N ARG A 120 -1.54 11.13 -12.99
CA ARG A 120 -0.72 10.21 -13.78
C ARG A 120 0.46 9.63 -13.00
N LEU A 121 1.14 10.43 -12.18
CA LEU A 121 2.22 9.96 -11.33
C LEU A 121 1.73 8.96 -10.26
N PHE A 122 0.57 9.23 -9.65
CA PHE A 122 0.02 8.40 -8.58
C PHE A 122 -0.69 7.13 -9.07
N ASP A 123 -1.12 7.08 -10.34
CA ASP A 123 -1.79 5.90 -10.92
C ASP A 123 -0.83 4.72 -11.12
N GLY A 124 0.49 4.91 -10.92
CA GLY A 124 1.49 3.84 -10.96
C GLY A 124 1.71 3.26 -12.36
N SER A 125 1.25 3.95 -13.41
CA SER A 125 1.47 3.51 -14.79
C SER A 125 2.96 3.54 -15.12
N HIS A 126 3.47 2.47 -15.75
CA HIS A 126 4.84 2.41 -16.28
C HIS A 126 5.18 3.54 -17.26
N ASP A 127 4.16 4.21 -17.82
CA ASP A 127 4.31 5.39 -18.67
C ASP A 127 3.84 6.67 -17.94
N PRO A 128 4.76 7.43 -17.33
CA PRO A 128 4.44 8.66 -16.58
C PRO A 128 4.09 9.84 -17.50
N TYR A 129 4.15 9.68 -18.82
CA TYR A 129 3.91 10.76 -19.76
C TYR A 129 2.44 10.92 -20.11
N VAL A 130 2.03 12.18 -20.25
CA VAL A 130 0.72 12.63 -20.69
C VAL A 130 0.88 13.28 -22.05
N LYS A 131 -0.02 12.96 -22.99
CA LYS A 131 -0.03 13.57 -24.31
C LYS A 131 -0.67 14.95 -24.24
N ILE A 132 0.05 15.96 -24.73
CA ILE A 132 -0.44 17.33 -24.88
C ILE A 132 -1.50 17.30 -26.00
N SER A 133 -2.72 17.66 -25.64
CA SER A 133 -3.83 17.84 -26.57
C SER A 133 -4.04 19.33 -26.87
N ASP A 134 -4.89 19.62 -27.85
CA ASP A 134 -5.21 21.00 -28.25
C ASP A 134 -5.91 21.82 -27.14
N SER A 135 -6.37 21.18 -26.06
CA SER A 135 -6.94 21.87 -24.89
C SER A 135 -5.88 22.48 -23.97
N PHE A 136 -4.62 22.03 -24.06
CA PHE A 136 -3.54 22.55 -23.23
C PHE A 136 -3.10 23.92 -23.72
N TRP A 137 -3.22 24.92 -22.86
CA TRP A 137 -2.83 26.27 -23.23
C TRP A 137 -1.30 26.40 -23.23
N PRO A 138 -0.64 26.78 -24.36
CA PRO A 138 0.81 26.77 -24.46
C PRO A 138 1.55 27.58 -23.39
N PRO A 139 1.08 28.77 -22.95
CA PRO A 139 1.72 29.51 -21.87
C PRO A 139 1.79 28.77 -20.53
N TYR A 140 0.79 27.96 -20.20
CA TYR A 140 0.82 27.13 -18.98
C TYR A 140 1.76 25.94 -19.11
N ILE A 141 1.83 25.34 -20.31
CA ILE A 141 2.85 24.33 -20.59
C ILE A 141 4.26 24.90 -20.40
N GLU A 142 4.52 26.07 -20.96
CA GLU A 142 5.84 26.72 -20.83
C GLU A 142 6.12 27.14 -19.39
N LEU A 143 5.10 27.56 -18.62
CA LEU A 143 5.25 27.87 -17.20
C LEU A 143 5.74 26.65 -16.42
N VAL A 144 5.09 25.48 -16.57
CA VAL A 144 5.48 24.28 -15.82
C VAL A 144 6.83 23.73 -16.27
N LEU A 145 7.18 23.88 -17.55
CA LEU A 145 8.49 23.48 -18.08
C LEU A 145 9.61 24.38 -17.56
N ARG A 146 9.44 25.70 -17.66
CA ARG A 146 10.48 26.68 -17.28
C ARG A 146 10.77 26.66 -15.79
N ASN A 147 9.76 26.37 -14.95
CA ASN A 147 9.93 26.25 -13.52
C ASN A 147 10.42 24.86 -13.08
N GLY A 148 10.71 23.94 -14.01
CA GLY A 148 11.18 22.59 -13.68
C GLY A 148 10.13 21.74 -12.94
N ILE A 149 8.84 22.07 -13.11
CA ILE A 149 7.74 21.30 -12.51
C ILE A 149 7.44 20.06 -13.37
N ALA A 150 7.61 20.18 -14.68
CA ALA A 150 7.37 19.13 -15.64
C ALA A 150 8.51 19.03 -16.66
N LEU A 151 8.64 17.85 -17.29
CA LEU A 151 9.65 17.56 -18.31
C LEU A 151 9.00 17.01 -19.58
N ARG A 152 9.51 17.42 -20.75
CA ARG A 152 9.12 16.81 -22.03
C ARG A 152 9.76 15.44 -22.21
N HIS A 153 9.12 14.57 -22.99
CA HIS A 153 9.75 13.32 -23.41
C HIS A 153 10.94 13.62 -24.33
N PRO A 154 12.08 12.94 -24.17
CA PRO A 154 13.29 13.21 -24.95
C PRO A 154 13.10 13.00 -26.46
N GLU A 155 12.24 12.05 -26.84
CA GLU A 155 11.99 11.69 -28.25
C GLU A 155 10.66 12.23 -28.80
N ASP A 156 9.73 12.66 -27.92
CA ASP A 156 8.38 13.07 -28.32
C ASP A 156 7.99 14.39 -27.62
N PRO A 157 8.16 15.56 -28.26
CA PRO A 157 7.87 16.84 -27.64
C PRO A 157 6.37 17.02 -27.33
N THR A 158 5.49 16.18 -27.87
CA THR A 158 4.05 16.21 -27.57
C THR A 158 3.70 15.51 -26.26
N ARG A 159 4.69 14.98 -25.54
CA ARG A 159 4.50 14.29 -24.26
C ARG A 159 5.17 15.03 -23.13
N LEU A 160 4.49 15.07 -21.98
CA LEU A 160 4.90 15.78 -20.78
C LEU A 160 4.72 14.87 -19.56
N ARG A 161 5.67 14.86 -18.62
CA ARG A 161 5.53 14.20 -17.32
C ARG A 161 5.88 15.16 -16.18
N LEU A 162 5.41 14.84 -14.98
CA LEU A 162 5.83 15.56 -13.77
C LEU A 162 7.30 15.25 -13.44
N GLU A 163 8.01 16.25 -12.91
CA GLU A 163 9.35 16.08 -12.34
C GLU A 163 9.29 15.18 -11.09
N ALA A 164 10.36 14.43 -10.85
CA ALA A 164 10.45 13.55 -9.69
C ALA A 164 10.95 14.34 -8.47
N PHE A 165 10.04 14.69 -7.54
CA PHE A 165 10.37 15.48 -6.34
C PHE A 165 10.90 14.66 -5.15
N HIS A 166 11.13 13.35 -5.32
CA HIS A 166 11.65 12.49 -4.27
C HIS A 166 13.19 12.52 -4.28
N GLN A 167 13.77 13.23 -3.31
CA GLN A 167 15.20 13.25 -3.03
C GLN A 167 15.47 12.71 -1.62
#